data_AF-A0A6P1I8V8-F1
#
_entry.id   AF-A0A6P1I8V8-F1
#
_cell.length_a   1.000
_cell.length_b   1.000
_cell.length_c   1.000
_cell.angle_alpha   90.00
_cell.angle_beta   90.00
_cell.angle_gamma   90.00
#
_symmetry.space_group_name_H-M   'P 1'
#
loop_
_entity.id
_entity.type
_entity.pdbx_description
1 polymer ?
#
loop_
_entity_poly.entity_id
_entity_poly.type
_entity_poly.pdbx_seq_one_letter_code
_entity_poly.pdbx_strand_id
1 'polypeptide(L)'
;MPVDTSPGATAVAHARRLAKGVPLDRTLRVTLHFHPDLPFAGSSTLQAIADRGAYLSQFETQTGNGGLTAHPGGDKWNWESRIFGGAYDEHPPSQRPRYGSLNYRADPYGGSPRFGSSYFLLAEHTLDRTTFCFPDSVFEPELFGTADAMNLMEAAAAVEFDDPLDDYIEAHVHGTIDIASDVEALVLDPSYRHTPFDEIARRSPARYCGTTDTRWMSRRLRIIPTTGGRTSSTWPETSHTRASLPRPSSVVHGVSTSIRRT
;
A
#
# COMPACT_ATOMS: atom_id res chain seq x y z
N MET A 1 -9.67 -3.01 -29.87
CA MET A 1 -10.01 -2.29 -28.62
C MET A 1 -9.36 -0.91 -28.71
N PRO A 2 -10.06 0.19 -28.41
CA PRO A 2 -9.41 1.50 -28.30
C PRO A 2 -8.32 1.45 -27.22
N VAL A 3 -7.21 2.15 -27.44
CA VAL A 3 -6.13 2.30 -26.46
C VAL A 3 -6.68 3.06 -25.26
N ASP A 4 -6.51 2.53 -24.05
CA ASP A 4 -6.84 3.26 -22.82
C ASP A 4 -5.85 4.41 -22.65
N THR A 5 -6.36 5.64 -22.71
CA THR A 5 -5.58 6.89 -22.60
C THR A 5 -5.79 7.56 -21.24
N SER A 6 -6.28 6.85 -20.23
CA SER A 6 -6.38 7.39 -18.87
C SER A 6 -4.99 7.73 -18.30
N PRO A 7 -4.90 8.65 -17.32
CA PRO A 7 -3.62 8.90 -16.64
C PRO A 7 -3.12 7.64 -15.91
N GLY A 8 -4.03 6.78 -15.46
CA GLY A 8 -3.71 5.46 -14.91
C GLY A 8 -2.99 4.56 -15.92
N ALA A 9 -3.55 4.39 -17.11
CA ALA A 9 -2.89 3.62 -18.17
C ALA A 9 -1.54 4.23 -18.57
N THR A 10 -1.44 5.55 -18.61
CA THR A 10 -0.18 6.27 -18.88
C THR A 10 0.88 6.00 -17.81
N ALA A 11 0.51 6.04 -16.53
CA ALA A 11 1.39 5.73 -15.41
C ALA A 11 1.86 4.27 -15.42
N VAL A 12 0.95 3.32 -15.66
CA VAL A 12 1.31 1.89 -15.81
C VAL A 12 2.27 1.68 -16.98
N ALA A 13 2.00 2.31 -18.12
CA ALA A 13 2.89 2.24 -19.28
C ALA A 13 4.27 2.86 -19.00
N HIS A 14 4.33 3.92 -18.18
CA HIS A 14 5.59 4.49 -17.70
C HIS A 14 6.37 3.50 -16.84
N ALA A 15 5.75 2.99 -15.78
CA ALA A 15 6.40 2.03 -14.88
C ALA A 15 6.82 0.74 -15.59
N ARG A 16 6.03 0.24 -16.54
CA ARG A 16 6.37 -0.96 -17.33
C ARG A 16 7.69 -0.80 -18.11
N ARG A 17 8.05 0.41 -18.55
CA ARG A 17 9.34 0.66 -19.21
C ARG A 17 10.53 0.59 -18.24
N LEU A 18 10.30 0.84 -16.96
CA LEU A 18 11.30 0.81 -15.90
C LEU A 18 11.40 -0.56 -15.23
N ALA A 19 10.29 -1.30 -15.21
CA ALA A 19 10.16 -2.57 -14.52
C ALA A 19 11.03 -3.69 -15.12
N LYS A 20 11.56 -4.54 -14.23
CA LYS A 20 12.43 -5.67 -14.57
C LYS A 20 11.99 -6.91 -13.80
N GLY A 21 12.48 -8.08 -14.22
CA GLY A 21 12.23 -9.36 -13.57
C GLY A 21 11.19 -10.21 -14.27
N VAL A 22 10.62 -11.16 -13.53
CA VAL A 22 9.63 -12.13 -14.01
C VAL A 22 8.21 -11.64 -13.71
N PRO A 23 7.17 -12.16 -14.39
CA PRO A 23 5.80 -11.85 -14.02
C PRO A 23 5.50 -12.13 -12.54
N LEU A 24 4.73 -11.24 -11.93
CA LEU A 24 4.31 -11.36 -10.53
C LEU A 24 3.44 -12.62 -10.34
N ASP A 25 3.66 -13.35 -9.24
CA ASP A 25 2.72 -14.38 -8.81
C ASP A 25 1.35 -13.74 -8.50
N ARG A 26 0.37 -13.99 -9.37
CA ARG A 26 -0.97 -13.42 -9.29
C ARG A 26 -1.81 -14.00 -8.15
N THR A 27 -1.27 -14.91 -7.34
CA THR A 27 -1.86 -15.33 -6.06
C THR A 27 -1.55 -14.36 -4.91
N LEU A 28 -0.53 -13.51 -5.06
CA LEU A 28 -0.26 -12.41 -4.14
C LEU A 28 -1.33 -11.32 -4.27
N ARG A 29 -1.45 -10.49 -3.23
CA ARG A 29 -2.48 -9.46 -3.14
C ARG A 29 -1.93 -8.15 -2.62
N VAL A 30 -2.54 -7.07 -3.11
CA VAL A 30 -2.31 -5.72 -2.58
C VAL A 30 -3.21 -5.49 -1.37
N THR A 31 -2.66 -4.87 -0.34
CA THR A 31 -3.38 -4.44 0.86
C THR A 31 -3.43 -2.92 0.96
N LEU A 32 -4.63 -2.38 1.22
CA LEU A 32 -4.83 -0.95 1.53
C LEU A 32 -5.04 -0.80 3.04
N HIS A 33 -4.02 -0.35 3.75
CA HIS A 33 -4.06 -0.19 5.20
C HIS A 33 -4.73 1.12 5.62
N PHE A 34 -5.54 1.05 6.67
CA PHE A 34 -6.20 2.20 7.29
C PHE A 34 -6.53 1.93 8.77
N HIS A 35 -6.91 2.99 9.49
CA HIS A 35 -7.42 2.91 10.85
C HIS A 35 -8.94 3.10 10.83
N PRO A 36 -9.75 2.09 11.21
CA PRO A 36 -11.21 2.14 11.09
C PRO A 36 -11.89 3.28 11.85
N ASP A 37 -11.30 3.68 12.96
CA ASP A 37 -11.84 4.56 13.99
C ASP A 37 -11.39 6.02 13.88
N LEU A 38 -10.47 6.34 12.96
CA LEU A 38 -10.06 7.72 12.75
C LEU A 38 -11.26 8.57 12.30
N PRO A 39 -11.50 9.73 12.91
CA PRO A 39 -12.57 10.64 12.52
C PRO A 39 -12.43 11.12 11.07
N PHE A 40 -13.52 11.09 10.31
CA PHE A 40 -13.60 11.63 8.96
C PHE A 40 -15.00 12.16 8.66
N ALA A 41 -15.09 13.43 8.25
CA ALA A 41 -16.32 14.10 7.82
C ALA A 41 -17.53 13.89 8.76
N GLY A 42 -17.32 13.96 10.08
CA GLY A 42 -18.37 13.79 11.09
C GLY A 42 -18.74 12.32 11.40
N SER A 43 -18.01 11.37 10.83
CA SER A 43 -18.14 9.93 11.07
C SER A 43 -16.76 9.29 11.32
N SER A 44 -16.66 7.96 11.31
CA SER A 44 -15.37 7.27 11.30
C SER A 44 -14.93 6.95 9.88
N THR A 45 -13.63 6.71 9.70
CA THR A 45 -13.03 6.34 8.40
C THR A 45 -13.72 5.12 7.80
N LEU A 46 -13.94 4.05 8.59
CA LEU A 46 -14.63 2.86 8.08
C LEU A 46 -16.09 3.14 7.70
N GLN A 47 -16.81 3.95 8.49
CA GLN A 47 -18.19 4.32 8.18
C GLN A 47 -18.26 5.11 6.86
N ALA A 48 -17.39 6.09 6.69
CA ALA A 48 -17.35 6.90 5.46
C ALA A 48 -17.01 6.07 4.21
N ILE A 49 -16.11 5.08 4.33
CA ILE A 49 -15.80 4.18 3.24
C ILE A 49 -16.99 3.27 2.92
N ALA A 50 -17.65 2.73 3.95
CA ALA A 50 -18.82 1.87 3.78
C ALA A 50 -20.00 2.60 3.11
N ASP A 51 -20.28 3.84 3.54
CA ASP A 51 -21.37 4.65 2.98
C ASP A 51 -21.11 5.09 1.54
N ARG A 52 -19.85 5.39 1.22
CA ARG A 52 -19.46 5.81 -0.13
C ARG A 52 -19.30 4.63 -1.09
N GLY A 53 -18.90 3.46 -0.59
CA GLY A 53 -18.55 2.31 -1.42
C GLY A 53 -17.24 2.47 -2.20
N ALA A 54 -16.39 3.44 -1.85
CA ALA A 54 -15.11 3.68 -2.53
C ALA A 54 -13.98 4.05 -1.56
N TYR A 55 -12.75 3.66 -1.91
CA TYR A 55 -11.53 4.07 -1.19
C TYR A 55 -10.87 5.27 -1.90
N LEU A 56 -10.72 6.37 -1.16
CA LEU A 56 -10.26 7.64 -1.70
C LEU A 56 -8.77 7.89 -1.44
N SER A 57 -8.15 8.71 -2.28
CA SER A 57 -6.75 9.12 -2.14
C SER A 57 -6.59 10.23 -1.10
N GLN A 58 -5.36 10.43 -0.59
CA GLN A 58 -5.03 11.56 0.29
C GLN A 58 -5.33 12.93 -0.35
N PHE A 59 -5.23 13.05 -1.68
CA PHE A 59 -5.59 14.29 -2.38
C PHE A 59 -7.09 14.62 -2.29
N GLU A 60 -7.95 13.60 -2.13
CA GLU A 60 -9.39 13.75 -2.00
C GLU A 60 -9.83 13.90 -0.54
N THR A 61 -9.18 13.17 0.37
CA THR A 61 -9.57 13.15 1.79
C THR A 61 -8.84 14.18 2.64
N GLN A 62 -7.67 14.64 2.21
CA GLN A 62 -6.72 15.42 3.01
C GLN A 62 -6.34 14.72 4.33
N THR A 63 -6.44 13.39 4.37
CA THR A 63 -6.05 12.55 5.51
C THR A 63 -4.93 11.59 5.11
N GLY A 64 -4.09 11.20 6.06
CA GLY A 64 -3.05 10.20 5.82
C GLY A 64 -2.28 9.86 7.10
N ASN A 65 -1.49 8.80 7.01
CA ASN A 65 -0.67 8.30 8.12
C ASN A 65 0.80 8.76 8.02
N GLY A 66 1.07 9.72 7.12
CA GLY A 66 2.35 10.40 6.90
C GLY A 66 2.15 11.89 6.63
N GLY A 67 3.12 12.54 5.97
CA GLY A 67 3.01 13.96 5.62
C GLY A 67 1.78 14.28 4.74
N LEU A 68 1.08 15.39 5.04
CA LEU A 68 -0.06 15.86 4.27
C LEU A 68 0.38 16.81 3.14
N THR A 69 1.20 16.31 2.22
CA THR A 69 1.80 17.10 1.12
C THR A 69 1.14 16.85 -0.24
N ALA A 70 -0.11 16.35 -0.21
CA ALA A 70 -0.94 16.02 -1.37
C ALA A 70 -1.62 17.25 -1.99
N HIS A 71 -0.83 18.19 -2.49
CA HIS A 71 -1.30 19.37 -3.21
C HIS A 71 -0.28 19.77 -4.28
N PRO A 72 -0.66 20.56 -5.30
CA PRO A 72 0.30 21.05 -6.30
C PRO A 72 1.54 21.67 -5.63
N GLY A 73 2.73 21.23 -6.06
CA GLY A 73 4.04 21.66 -5.51
C GLY A 73 4.45 21.04 -4.17
N GLY A 74 3.60 20.24 -3.51
CA GLY A 74 3.97 19.49 -2.30
C GLY A 74 4.80 18.24 -2.60
N ASP A 75 5.51 17.70 -1.59
CA ASP A 75 6.40 16.54 -1.75
C ASP A 75 5.73 15.34 -2.41
N LYS A 76 4.48 15.02 -2.01
CA LYS A 76 3.73 13.92 -2.63
C LYS A 76 3.42 14.16 -4.10
N TRP A 77 3.05 15.40 -4.44
CA TRP A 77 2.84 15.77 -5.84
C TRP A 77 4.14 15.64 -6.64
N ASN A 78 5.27 16.10 -6.09
CA ASN A 78 6.58 16.06 -6.75
C ASN A 78 7.05 14.62 -7.00
N TRP A 79 6.96 13.73 -6.01
CA TRP A 79 7.35 12.34 -6.22
C TRP A 79 6.39 11.62 -7.19
N GLU A 80 5.08 11.92 -7.16
CA GLU A 80 4.11 11.28 -8.07
C GLU A 80 4.38 11.71 -9.51
N SER A 81 4.69 12.99 -9.74
CA SER A 81 5.13 13.49 -11.04
C SER A 81 6.40 12.74 -11.50
N ARG A 82 7.39 12.59 -10.61
CA ARG A 82 8.64 11.88 -10.92
C ARG A 82 8.42 10.41 -11.28
N ILE A 83 7.77 9.63 -10.42
CA ILE A 83 7.67 8.17 -10.56
C ILE A 83 6.66 7.72 -11.62
N PHE A 84 5.72 8.59 -12.02
CA PHE A 84 4.74 8.32 -13.06
C PHE A 84 4.97 9.13 -14.35
N GLY A 85 6.10 9.83 -14.46
CA GLY A 85 6.44 10.63 -15.64
C GLY A 85 5.41 11.71 -15.96
N GLY A 86 4.90 12.40 -14.95
CA GLY A 86 3.96 13.51 -15.08
C GLY A 86 2.53 13.10 -15.45
N ALA A 87 2.19 11.81 -15.41
CA ALA A 87 0.90 11.30 -15.86
C ALA A 87 -0.32 11.95 -15.18
N TYR A 88 -0.16 12.54 -13.99
CA TYR A 88 -1.24 13.12 -13.19
C TYR A 88 -1.19 14.64 -13.05
N ASP A 89 -0.20 15.31 -13.65
CA ASP A 89 0.11 16.70 -13.32
C ASP A 89 -1.03 17.65 -13.71
N GLU A 90 -1.67 17.37 -14.85
CA GLU A 90 -2.81 18.13 -15.39
C GLU A 90 -4.17 17.44 -15.13
N HIS A 91 -4.20 16.43 -14.27
CA HIS A 91 -5.40 15.63 -13.97
C HIS A 91 -5.97 15.91 -12.58
N PRO A 92 -7.29 15.77 -12.39
CA PRO A 92 -7.91 16.03 -11.10
C PRO A 92 -7.42 15.06 -10.01
N PRO A 93 -7.40 15.49 -8.73
CA PRO A 93 -7.11 14.67 -7.56
C PRO A 93 -7.73 13.26 -7.57
N SER A 94 -8.97 13.12 -8.02
CA SER A 94 -9.70 11.86 -8.02
C SER A 94 -9.14 10.79 -8.97
N GLN A 95 -8.31 11.20 -9.94
CA GLN A 95 -7.67 10.28 -10.89
C GLN A 95 -6.31 9.77 -10.38
N ARG A 96 -5.75 10.37 -9.32
CA ARG A 96 -4.46 9.97 -8.73
C ARG A 96 -4.51 8.58 -8.09
N PRO A 97 -3.36 7.88 -7.97
CA PRO A 97 -3.34 6.51 -7.47
C PRO A 97 -3.69 6.42 -5.98
N ARG A 98 -4.15 5.22 -5.58
CA ARG A 98 -4.36 4.85 -4.19
C ARG A 98 -3.15 4.05 -3.72
N TYR A 99 -2.67 4.35 -2.53
CA TYR A 99 -1.43 3.78 -1.99
C TYR A 99 -1.75 2.57 -1.11
N GLY A 100 -0.95 1.52 -1.28
CA GLY A 100 -1.01 0.29 -0.51
C GLY A 100 0.34 -0.42 -0.53
N SER A 101 0.31 -1.73 -0.29
CA SER A 101 1.51 -2.57 -0.31
C SER A 101 1.21 -3.95 -0.88
N LEU A 102 2.21 -4.58 -1.49
CA LEU A 102 2.12 -5.99 -1.87
C LEU A 102 2.32 -6.85 -0.62
N ASN A 103 1.35 -7.69 -0.26
CA ASN A 103 1.49 -8.67 0.82
C ASN A 103 2.31 -9.89 0.37
N TYR A 104 3.58 -9.66 0.02
CA TYR A 104 4.48 -10.66 -0.56
C TYR A 104 4.97 -11.70 0.46
N ARG A 105 4.89 -11.38 1.76
CA ARG A 105 5.17 -12.29 2.88
C ARG A 105 3.96 -13.15 3.27
N ALA A 106 2.79 -12.90 2.67
CA ALA A 106 1.52 -13.48 3.07
C ALA A 106 1.23 -13.32 4.59
N ASP A 107 1.56 -12.15 5.12
CA ASP A 107 1.40 -11.84 6.55
C ASP A 107 -0.09 -11.68 6.88
N PRO A 108 -0.59 -12.27 7.99
CA PRO A 108 -1.97 -12.12 8.43
C PRO A 108 -2.37 -10.66 8.74
N TYR A 109 -1.40 -9.81 9.06
CA TYR A 109 -1.58 -8.39 9.34
C TYR A 109 -1.48 -7.53 8.08
N GLY A 110 -1.20 -8.09 6.90
CA GLY A 110 -1.12 -7.36 5.64
C GLY A 110 0.30 -6.91 5.27
N GLY A 111 0.45 -6.29 4.11
CA GLY A 111 1.75 -5.97 3.54
C GLY A 111 2.46 -4.76 4.15
N SER A 112 1.76 -3.90 4.90
CA SER A 112 2.36 -2.71 5.51
C SER A 112 1.61 -2.24 6.77
N PRO A 113 1.64 -3.03 7.87
CA PRO A 113 0.94 -2.71 9.12
C PRO A 113 1.35 -1.37 9.75
N ARG A 114 2.50 -0.79 9.34
CA ARG A 114 2.91 0.58 9.67
C ARG A 114 1.81 1.62 9.41
N PHE A 115 0.97 1.42 8.40
CA PHE A 115 0.02 2.43 7.92
C PHE A 115 -1.43 2.16 8.33
N GLY A 116 -1.69 1.20 9.22
CA GLY A 116 -3.05 0.91 9.63
C GLY A 116 -3.16 -0.44 10.29
N SER A 117 -3.99 -0.48 11.34
CA SER A 117 -4.31 -1.72 12.06
C SER A 117 -5.25 -2.63 11.28
N SER A 118 -5.95 -2.12 10.27
CA SER A 118 -6.90 -2.86 9.44
C SER A 118 -6.61 -2.62 7.97
N TYR A 119 -7.10 -3.49 7.09
CA TYR A 119 -6.86 -3.35 5.66
C TYR A 119 -7.95 -3.95 4.78
N PHE A 120 -8.03 -3.43 3.55
CA PHE A 120 -8.70 -4.11 2.45
C PHE A 120 -7.71 -4.96 1.68
N LEU A 121 -8.09 -6.22 1.41
CA LEU A 121 -7.40 -7.10 0.47
C LEU A 121 -8.02 -6.89 -0.91
N LEU A 122 -7.24 -6.37 -1.86
CA LEU A 122 -7.74 -6.10 -3.20
C LEU A 122 -7.95 -7.39 -4.00
N ALA A 123 -8.80 -7.32 -5.02
CA ALA A 123 -9.04 -8.39 -5.95
C ALA A 123 -7.89 -8.55 -6.95
N GLU A 124 -7.67 -9.78 -7.41
CA GLU A 124 -6.57 -10.12 -8.31
C GLU A 124 -6.47 -9.24 -9.56
N HIS A 125 -7.61 -8.85 -10.17
CA HIS A 125 -7.61 -8.03 -11.38
C HIS A 125 -7.07 -6.61 -11.15
N THR A 126 -6.98 -6.13 -9.90
CA THR A 126 -6.38 -4.82 -9.63
C THR A 126 -4.89 -4.80 -9.90
N LEU A 127 -4.22 -5.96 -9.95
CA LEU A 127 -2.80 -6.08 -10.29
C LEU A 127 -2.50 -5.50 -11.68
N ASP A 128 -3.43 -5.63 -12.63
CA ASP A 128 -3.25 -5.17 -14.01
C ASP A 128 -3.11 -3.64 -14.12
N ARG A 129 -3.61 -2.92 -13.12
CA ARG A 129 -3.55 -1.46 -12.98
C ARG A 129 -2.75 -1.01 -11.76
N THR A 130 -1.89 -1.87 -11.24
CA THR A 130 -1.02 -1.56 -10.09
C THR A 130 0.44 -1.47 -10.52
N THR A 131 1.11 -0.42 -10.09
CA THR A 131 2.57 -0.33 -10.14
C THR A 131 3.16 -0.48 -8.75
N PHE A 132 4.43 -0.80 -8.68
CA PHE A 132 5.14 -1.03 -7.43
C PHE A 132 6.48 -0.32 -7.44
N CYS A 133 6.98 0.04 -6.27
CA CYS A 133 8.36 0.48 -6.12
C CYS A 133 8.98 -0.08 -4.83
N PHE A 134 10.31 -0.13 -4.83
CA PHE A 134 11.09 -0.44 -3.64
C PHE A 134 12.41 0.36 -3.66
N PRO A 135 12.78 1.09 -2.60
CA PRO A 135 11.99 1.38 -1.39
C PRO A 135 10.72 2.22 -1.69
N ASP A 136 10.03 2.70 -0.66
CA ASP A 136 8.82 3.52 -0.83
C ASP A 136 9.09 4.82 -1.64
N SER A 137 8.03 5.48 -2.11
CA SER A 137 8.12 6.68 -2.96
C SER A 137 8.87 7.87 -2.33
N VAL A 138 8.92 7.97 -0.99
CA VAL A 138 9.59 9.11 -0.33
C VAL A 138 11.12 8.96 -0.38
N PHE A 139 11.63 7.73 -0.47
CA PHE A 139 13.06 7.44 -0.57
C PHE A 139 13.62 7.48 -2.00
N GLU A 140 12.91 8.11 -2.94
CA GLU A 140 13.37 8.30 -4.32
C GLU A 140 13.78 6.98 -5.02
N PRO A 141 12.86 6.01 -5.12
CA PRO A 141 13.21 4.67 -5.56
C PRO A 141 13.61 4.64 -7.04
N GLU A 142 14.55 3.76 -7.36
CA GLU A 142 14.97 3.45 -8.73
C GLU A 142 14.43 2.11 -9.24
N LEU A 143 13.90 1.27 -8.33
CA LEU A 143 13.34 -0.03 -8.67
C LEU A 143 11.83 0.06 -8.76
N PHE A 144 11.29 -0.38 -9.90
CA PHE A 144 9.88 -0.39 -10.20
C PHE A 144 9.40 -1.77 -10.62
N GLY A 145 8.14 -2.06 -10.35
CA GLY A 145 7.50 -3.32 -10.68
C GLY A 145 6.11 -3.12 -11.27
N THR A 146 5.67 -4.10 -12.05
CA THR A 146 4.30 -4.23 -12.55
C THR A 146 3.89 -5.71 -12.47
N ALA A 147 2.63 -6.05 -12.77
CA ALA A 147 2.23 -7.45 -12.84
C ALA A 147 3.02 -8.27 -13.88
N ASP A 148 3.52 -7.63 -14.95
CA ASP A 148 4.24 -8.30 -16.04
C ASP A 148 5.74 -8.48 -15.75
N ALA A 149 6.31 -7.68 -14.86
CA ALA A 149 7.74 -7.67 -14.54
C ALA A 149 7.97 -7.21 -13.11
N MET A 150 8.47 -8.12 -12.28
CA MET A 150 8.64 -7.95 -10.85
C MET A 150 9.96 -8.59 -10.37
N ASN A 151 10.90 -7.77 -9.91
CA ASN A 151 12.10 -8.20 -9.18
C ASN A 151 12.20 -7.57 -7.78
N LEU A 152 11.16 -6.85 -7.33
CA LEU A 152 11.19 -6.10 -6.08
C LEU A 152 11.20 -6.98 -4.84
N MET A 153 10.66 -8.20 -4.92
CA MET A 153 10.70 -9.17 -3.81
C MET A 153 12.13 -9.64 -3.53
N GLU A 154 12.95 -9.82 -4.57
CA GLU A 154 14.37 -10.15 -4.41
C GLU A 154 15.14 -8.97 -3.83
N ALA A 155 14.83 -7.74 -4.29
CA ALA A 155 15.44 -6.52 -3.77
C ALA A 155 15.09 -6.30 -2.29
N ALA A 156 13.82 -6.47 -1.90
CA ALA A 156 13.37 -6.33 -0.51
C ALA A 156 14.00 -7.40 0.39
N ALA A 157 14.09 -8.65 -0.07
CA ALA A 157 14.71 -9.73 0.68
C ALA A 157 16.23 -9.55 0.91
N ALA A 158 16.89 -8.71 0.11
CA ALA A 158 18.32 -8.43 0.23
C ALA A 158 18.65 -7.28 1.21
N VAL A 159 17.63 -6.59 1.76
CA VAL A 159 17.80 -5.47 2.69
C VAL A 159 17.60 -5.94 4.13
N GLU A 160 18.50 -5.54 5.01
CA GLU A 160 18.28 -5.60 6.46
C GLU A 160 17.64 -4.28 6.93
N PHE A 161 16.45 -4.37 7.53
CA PHE A 161 15.74 -3.22 8.05
C PHE A 161 16.03 -3.03 9.52
N ASP A 162 16.33 -1.78 9.93
CA ASP A 162 16.48 -1.44 11.35
C ASP A 162 15.12 -1.55 12.09
N ASP A 163 14.02 -1.20 11.42
CA ASP A 163 12.64 -1.41 11.89
C ASP A 163 11.93 -2.44 10.98
N PRO A 164 11.47 -3.59 11.50
CA PRO A 164 10.76 -4.60 10.72
C PRO A 164 9.51 -4.06 10.00
N LEU A 165 8.92 -2.96 10.47
CA LEU A 165 7.77 -2.32 9.83
C LEU A 165 8.11 -1.61 8.51
N ASP A 166 9.39 -1.48 8.18
CA ASP A 166 9.87 -0.93 6.91
C ASP A 166 10.05 -2.01 5.82
N ASP A 167 9.85 -3.30 6.15
CA ASP A 167 9.86 -4.40 5.18
C ASP A 167 8.56 -4.47 4.38
N TYR A 168 8.40 -3.57 3.41
CA TYR A 168 7.25 -3.58 2.50
C TYR A 168 7.62 -3.12 1.09
N ILE A 169 6.87 -3.61 0.11
CA ILE A 169 6.90 -3.14 -1.28
C ILE A 169 5.68 -2.25 -1.47
N GLU A 170 5.92 -0.97 -1.77
CA GLU A 170 4.84 0.00 -1.97
C GLU A 170 4.10 -0.30 -3.27
N ALA A 171 2.77 -0.18 -3.24
CA ALA A 171 1.88 -0.40 -4.37
C ALA A 171 1.08 0.88 -4.65
N HIS A 172 0.96 1.22 -5.93
CA HIS A 172 0.14 2.33 -6.43
C HIS A 172 -0.94 1.78 -7.34
N VAL A 173 -2.17 1.79 -6.86
CA VAL A 173 -3.32 1.26 -7.61
C VAL A 173 -3.97 2.41 -8.38
N HIS A 174 -3.95 2.31 -9.70
CA HIS A 174 -4.39 3.39 -10.59
C HIS A 174 -5.90 3.31 -10.87
N GLY A 175 -6.56 4.46 -10.87
CA GLY A 175 -8.02 4.56 -10.96
C GLY A 175 -8.73 4.36 -9.63
N THR A 176 -10.06 4.45 -9.64
CA THR A 176 -10.90 4.35 -8.42
C THR A 176 -10.86 2.93 -7.86
N ILE A 177 -10.95 2.80 -6.54
CA ILE A 177 -11.17 1.53 -5.85
C ILE A 177 -12.64 1.47 -5.45
N ASP A 178 -13.41 0.64 -6.16
CA ASP A 178 -14.78 0.31 -5.82
C ASP A 178 -14.79 -0.85 -4.81
N ILE A 179 -15.41 -0.65 -3.65
CA ILE A 179 -15.37 -1.64 -2.57
C ILE A 179 -16.14 -2.92 -2.92
N ALA A 180 -17.15 -2.86 -3.80
CA ALA A 180 -17.92 -4.03 -4.18
C ALA A 180 -17.20 -4.91 -5.21
N SER A 181 -16.49 -4.31 -6.17
CA SER A 181 -15.80 -5.05 -7.24
C SER A 181 -14.30 -5.25 -7.00
N ASP A 182 -13.59 -4.28 -6.43
CA ASP A 182 -12.13 -4.31 -6.31
C ASP A 182 -11.63 -4.89 -4.99
N VAL A 183 -12.51 -5.18 -4.03
CA VAL A 183 -12.12 -5.68 -2.70
C VAL A 183 -12.60 -7.12 -2.50
N GLU A 184 -11.65 -8.01 -2.30
CA GLU A 184 -11.93 -9.42 -1.99
C GLU A 184 -12.28 -9.62 -0.51
N ALA A 185 -11.71 -8.82 0.38
CA ALA A 185 -11.96 -8.89 1.81
C ALA A 185 -11.67 -7.58 2.56
N LEU A 186 -12.44 -7.36 3.61
CA LEU A 186 -12.11 -6.44 4.71
C LEU A 186 -11.62 -7.25 5.91
N VAL A 187 -10.43 -6.90 6.41
CA VAL A 187 -9.84 -7.47 7.62
C VAL A 187 -9.71 -6.38 8.67
N LEU A 188 -10.29 -6.62 9.85
CA LEU A 188 -10.16 -5.72 11.00
C LEU A 188 -9.17 -6.29 12.02
N ASP A 189 -8.52 -5.39 12.76
CA ASP A 189 -7.75 -5.77 13.94
C ASP A 189 -8.64 -6.47 14.99
N PRO A 190 -8.14 -7.49 15.73
CA PRO A 190 -8.84 -8.12 16.85
C PRO A 190 -9.45 -7.18 17.87
N SER A 191 -8.83 -6.02 18.13
CA SER A 191 -9.36 -5.01 19.06
C SER A 191 -10.71 -4.44 18.65
N TYR A 192 -11.08 -4.49 17.37
CA TYR A 192 -12.38 -4.04 16.88
C TYR A 192 -13.48 -5.09 17.01
N ARG A 193 -13.19 -6.30 17.48
CA ARG A 193 -14.19 -7.35 17.69
C ARG A 193 -15.24 -6.87 18.71
N HIS A 194 -16.53 -7.08 18.41
CA HIS A 194 -17.63 -6.66 19.28
C HIS A 194 -17.70 -5.15 19.56
N THR A 195 -17.07 -4.34 18.70
CA THR A 195 -17.22 -2.88 18.70
C THR A 195 -18.22 -2.46 17.60
N PRO A 196 -18.69 -1.21 17.56
CA PRO A 196 -19.49 -0.71 16.44
C PRO A 196 -18.82 -0.90 15.07
N PHE A 197 -17.48 -0.96 15.01
CA PHE A 197 -16.75 -1.18 13.76
C PHE A 197 -16.92 -2.59 13.19
N ASP A 198 -17.13 -3.61 14.04
CA ASP A 198 -17.49 -4.97 13.62
C ASP A 198 -18.85 -4.97 12.90
N GLU A 199 -19.82 -4.21 13.41
CA GLU A 199 -21.14 -4.06 12.78
C GLU A 199 -21.06 -3.30 11.45
N ILE A 200 -20.27 -2.22 11.40
CA ILE A 200 -20.06 -1.46 10.15
C ILE A 200 -19.41 -2.36 9.10
N ALA A 201 -18.40 -3.14 9.49
CA ALA A 201 -17.72 -4.06 8.58
C ALA A 201 -18.67 -5.12 8.00
N ARG A 202 -19.60 -5.65 8.81
CA ARG A 202 -20.62 -6.61 8.32
C ARG A 202 -21.60 -6.03 7.31
N ARG A 203 -21.83 -4.71 7.34
CA ARG A 203 -22.68 -3.99 6.39
C ARG A 203 -21.93 -3.50 5.17
N SER A 204 -20.59 -3.55 5.19
CA SER A 204 -19.75 -3.13 4.08
C SER A 204 -20.06 -3.98 2.83
N PRO A 205 -20.02 -3.39 1.62
CA PRO A 205 -20.14 -4.15 0.38
C PRO A 205 -18.99 -5.14 0.16
N ALA A 206 -17.84 -4.92 0.80
CA ALA A 206 -16.75 -5.89 0.81
C ALA A 206 -17.11 -7.11 1.68
N ARG A 207 -16.64 -8.30 1.28
CA ARG A 207 -16.76 -9.48 2.14
C ARG A 207 -15.97 -9.28 3.43
N TYR A 208 -16.68 -9.15 4.55
CA TYR A 208 -16.03 -9.11 5.86
C TYR A 208 -15.56 -10.49 6.27
N CYS A 209 -14.25 -10.65 6.49
CA CYS A 209 -13.64 -11.94 6.82
C CYS A 209 -13.36 -12.11 8.33
N GLY A 210 -13.89 -11.22 9.16
CA GLY A 210 -13.71 -11.22 10.60
C GLY A 210 -12.47 -10.46 11.06
N THR A 211 -12.16 -10.58 12.34
CA THR A 211 -10.91 -10.08 12.91
C THR A 211 -9.84 -11.16 12.85
N THR A 212 -8.89 -11.01 11.91
CA THR A 212 -7.74 -11.90 11.64
C THR A 212 -7.97 -13.39 12.01
N ASP A 213 -9.05 -13.99 11.51
CA ASP A 213 -9.21 -15.44 11.59
C ASP A 213 -8.22 -16.09 10.59
N THR A 214 -7.05 -16.44 11.11
CA THR A 214 -5.94 -17.09 10.39
C THR A 214 -6.36 -18.28 9.54
N ARG A 215 -7.52 -18.90 9.82
CA ARG A 215 -8.04 -20.05 9.08
C ARG A 215 -8.62 -19.68 7.71
N TRP A 216 -9.14 -18.48 7.55
CA TRP A 216 -9.63 -17.97 6.26
C TRP A 216 -8.46 -17.52 5.37
N MET A 217 -7.51 -16.79 5.97
CA MET A 217 -6.31 -16.32 5.27
C MET A 217 -5.46 -17.47 4.75
N SER A 218 -5.20 -18.49 5.59
CA SER A 218 -4.45 -19.71 5.21
C SER A 218 -5.08 -20.53 4.08
N ARG A 219 -6.38 -20.38 3.81
CA ARG A 219 -7.10 -21.12 2.76
C ARG A 219 -7.08 -20.41 1.40
N ARG A 220 -6.91 -19.09 1.38
CA ARG A 220 -7.05 -18.25 0.18
C ARG A 220 -5.72 -17.64 -0.27
N LEU A 221 -4.92 -17.15 0.68
CA LEU A 221 -3.48 -17.03 0.50
C LEU A 221 -2.96 -18.46 0.65
N ARG A 222 -2.63 -19.14 -0.45
CA ARG A 222 -1.87 -20.38 -0.34
C ARG A 222 -0.56 -20.01 0.33
N ILE A 223 -0.49 -20.17 1.66
CA ILE A 223 0.76 -20.20 2.38
C ILE A 223 1.54 -21.32 1.70
N ILE A 224 2.53 -20.95 0.89
CA ILE A 224 3.48 -21.91 0.36
C ILE A 224 4.00 -22.62 1.61
N PRO A 225 3.80 -23.94 1.76
CA PRO A 225 4.33 -24.63 2.92
C PRO A 225 5.83 -24.37 2.87
N THR A 226 6.36 -23.76 3.93
CA THR A 226 7.80 -23.73 4.16
C THR A 226 8.23 -25.19 4.08
N THR A 227 8.86 -25.58 2.97
CA THR A 227 9.50 -26.88 2.87
C THR A 227 10.60 -26.86 3.90
N GLY A 228 10.29 -27.45 5.05
CA GLY A 228 11.19 -27.61 6.17
C GLY A 228 12.39 -28.44 5.75
N GLY A 229 13.47 -27.77 5.38
CA GLY A 229 14.82 -28.28 5.53
C GLY A 229 15.22 -28.17 6.99
N ARG A 230 14.99 -29.24 7.75
CA ARG A 230 15.52 -29.40 9.09
C ARG A 230 17.03 -29.63 8.95
N THR A 231 17.85 -28.59 9.14
CA THR A 231 19.28 -28.77 9.45
C THR A 231 19.66 -27.90 10.64
N SER A 232 20.26 -28.59 11.59
CA SER A 232 20.81 -28.13 12.85
C SER A 232 21.71 -26.90 12.74
N SER A 233 21.63 -26.07 13.79
CA SER A 233 22.63 -25.12 14.28
C SER A 233 24.04 -25.21 13.69
N THR A 234 24.50 -24.10 13.12
CA THR A 234 25.75 -23.38 13.45
C THR A 234 25.77 -22.11 12.59
N TRP A 235 25.76 -20.94 13.21
CA TRP A 235 26.00 -19.66 12.51
C TRP A 235 27.48 -19.58 12.15
N PRO A 236 27.88 -19.40 10.88
CA PRO A 236 29.19 -18.87 10.57
C PRO A 236 29.12 -17.34 10.62
N GLU A 237 30.04 -16.72 11.36
CA GLU A 237 30.35 -15.30 11.20
C GLU A 237 30.84 -15.07 9.76
N THR A 238 30.04 -14.38 8.95
CA THR A 238 30.52 -13.72 7.74
C THR A 238 30.15 -12.25 7.81
N SER A 239 31.18 -11.41 7.83
CA SER A 239 31.13 -9.97 7.70
C SER A 239 30.50 -9.59 6.36
N HIS A 240 29.23 -9.19 6.39
CA HIS A 240 28.55 -8.57 5.26
C HIS A 240 28.40 -7.07 5.51
N THR A 241 28.80 -6.30 4.51
CA THR A 241 28.76 -4.84 4.51
C THR A 241 27.31 -4.36 4.65
N ARG A 242 27.05 -3.57 5.70
CA ARG A 242 25.74 -3.00 6.04
C ARG A 242 25.29 -2.04 4.93
N ALA A 243 24.35 -2.46 4.09
CA ALA A 243 23.63 -1.55 3.19
C ALA A 243 22.32 -1.14 3.87
N SER A 244 22.35 -0.04 4.62
CA SER A 244 21.16 0.57 5.20
C SER A 244 20.42 1.40 4.15
N LEU A 245 19.08 1.45 4.22
CA LEU A 245 18.28 2.38 3.41
C LEU A 245 18.81 3.82 3.59
N PRO A 246 18.98 4.58 2.49
CA PRO A 246 19.40 5.97 2.58
C PRO A 246 18.36 6.79 3.37
N ARG A 247 18.83 7.58 4.34
CA ARG A 247 17.97 8.54 5.05
C ARG A 247 17.69 9.73 4.14
N PRO A 248 16.44 10.20 4.01
CA PRO A 248 16.12 11.38 3.22
C PRO A 248 16.89 12.58 3.78
N SER A 249 17.45 13.40 2.90
CA SER A 249 18.08 14.65 3.27
C SER A 249 17.05 15.58 3.91
N SER A 250 17.15 15.79 5.21
CA SER A 250 16.30 16.70 5.97
C SER A 250 16.53 18.14 5.52
N VAL A 251 15.70 18.66 4.62
CA VAL A 251 15.55 20.11 4.45
C VAL A 251 14.51 20.57 5.46
N VAL A 252 14.98 20.96 6.64
CA VAL A 252 14.16 21.59 7.68
C VAL A 252 13.77 22.99 7.20
N HIS A 253 12.57 23.14 6.63
CA HIS A 253 11.92 24.45 6.56
C HIS A 253 11.19 24.68 7.89
N GLY A 254 11.83 25.47 8.76
CA GLY A 254 11.21 25.94 10.00
C GLY A 254 10.03 26.85 9.70
N VAL A 255 8.83 26.43 10.08
CA VAL A 255 7.67 27.32 10.23
C VAL A 255 7.31 27.34 11.70
N SER A 256 7.69 28.44 12.35
CA SER A 256 7.24 28.81 13.69
C SER A 256 5.83 29.38 13.59
N THR A 257 4.85 28.72 14.19
CA THR A 257 3.51 29.29 14.41
C THR A 257 3.23 29.34 15.91
N SER A 258 3.45 30.52 16.48
CA SER A 258 2.88 30.95 17.75
C SER A 258 1.37 31.22 17.56
N ILE A 259 0.51 30.40 18.17
CA ILE A 259 -0.90 30.75 18.35
C ILE A 259 -1.09 31.20 19.80
N ARG A 260 -1.28 32.51 19.99
CA ARG A 260 -1.83 33.08 21.23
C ARG A 260 -3.35 32.89 21.20
N ARG A 261 -3.88 32.42 22.32
CA ARG A 261 -5.30 32.40 22.64
C ARG A 261 -5.81 33.83 22.80
N THR A 262 -6.96 34.11 22.18
CA THR A 262 -8.05 34.93 22.73
C THR A 262 -9.35 34.35 22.20
#